data_AF-A0A822A827-F1
#
_entry.id   AF-A0A822A827-F1
#
_cell.length_a   1.000
_cell.length_b   1.000
_cell.length_c   1.000
_cell.angle_alpha   90.00
_cell.angle_beta   90.00
_cell.angle_gamma   90.00
#
_symmetry.space_group_name_H-M   'P 1'
#
loop_
_entity.id
_entity.type
_entity.pdbx_description
1 polymer ?
#
loop_
_entity_poly.entity_id
_entity_poly.type
_entity_poly.pdbx_seq_one_letter_code
_entity_poly.pdbx_strand_id
1 'polypeptide(L)'
;MNFFLYYPFRTVSYRLSIGSQIRKVASVTKTISSRYEEAISTLNALQTNQSSLRSTDQRGKSIHNILRYLSFLNVQLDQIDKLNIIHVAGTKGKGSTCAFAESILRQYGYKTGFFSSPHLIEARERIRINGELLSKEKFVDYFWQCYNVIHDGVQNSTDE
;
A
#
# COMPACT_ATOMS: atom_id res chain seq x y z
N MET A 1 15.09 -13.50 -15.85
CA MET A 1 16.21 -13.62 -14.90
C MET A 1 15.84 -12.82 -13.66
N ASN A 2 15.85 -13.47 -12.49
CA ASN A 2 15.31 -13.03 -11.19
C ASN A 2 15.82 -11.67 -10.70
N PHE A 3 14.97 -10.90 -9.99
CA PHE A 3 15.30 -10.13 -8.78
C PHE A 3 13.96 -9.77 -8.08
N PHE A 4 13.61 -10.23 -6.87
CA PHE A 4 14.12 -9.98 -5.50
C PHE A 4 13.95 -8.53 -5.02
N LEU A 5 12.86 -8.28 -4.28
CA LEU A 5 12.79 -7.26 -3.24
C LEU A 5 12.64 -8.01 -1.91
N TYR A 6 13.77 -8.20 -1.22
CA TYR A 6 13.87 -8.56 0.18
C TYR A 6 14.81 -7.51 0.78
N TYR A 7 14.29 -6.66 1.65
CA TYR A 7 15.14 -5.79 2.47
C TYR A 7 15.85 -6.66 3.52
N PRO A 8 17.15 -6.46 3.80
CA PRO A 8 17.81 -7.21 4.85
C PRO A 8 17.38 -6.64 6.22
N PHE A 9 16.50 -7.34 6.93
CA PHE A 9 16.44 -7.22 8.38
C PHE A 9 17.64 -7.99 8.95
N ARG A 10 18.62 -7.27 9.49
CA ARG A 10 19.68 -7.83 10.33
C ARG A 10 19.02 -8.41 11.59
N THR A 11 18.87 -9.74 11.65
CA THR A 11 18.53 -10.41 12.91
C THR A 11 19.77 -10.42 13.80
N VAL A 12 19.88 -9.45 14.71
CA VAL A 12 20.81 -9.55 15.83
C VAL A 12 20.12 -10.41 16.90
N SER A 13 20.64 -11.62 17.09
CA SER A 13 20.18 -12.52 18.16
C SER A 13 20.80 -12.08 19.48
N TYR A 14 19.99 -11.48 20.36
CA TYR A 14 20.32 -11.34 21.76
C TYR A 14 19.64 -12.47 22.52
N ARG A 15 20.41 -13.51 22.89
CA ARG A 15 19.95 -14.52 23.86
C ARG A 15 20.11 -13.93 25.25
N LEU A 16 19.08 -13.24 25.75
CA LEU A 16 18.94 -12.92 27.16
C LEU A 16 18.11 -14.02 27.84
N SER A 17 18.78 -14.83 28.64
CA SER A 17 18.15 -15.65 29.66
C SER A 17 17.87 -14.76 30.86
N ILE A 18 16.60 -14.39 31.08
CA ILE A 18 16.17 -13.75 32.34
C ILE A 18 14.81 -14.34 32.70
N GLY A 19 14.73 -14.84 33.92
CA GLY A 19 13.62 -15.61 34.46
C GLY A 19 12.35 -14.81 34.75
N SER A 20 11.32 -15.58 35.08
CA SER A 20 10.11 -15.23 35.82
C SER A 20 10.15 -13.86 36.53
N GLN A 21 9.40 -12.88 36.01
CA GLN A 21 8.57 -11.99 36.82
C GLN A 21 7.40 -11.45 35.98
N ILE A 22 6.22 -11.98 36.25
CA ILE A 22 4.93 -11.44 35.78
C ILE A 22 4.71 -10.13 36.53
N ARG A 23 4.96 -8.98 35.88
CA ARG A 23 4.44 -7.69 36.32
C ARG A 23 3.53 -7.11 35.23
N LYS A 24 2.25 -7.11 35.56
CA LYS A 24 1.11 -6.60 34.80
C LYS A 24 1.23 -5.08 34.64
N VAL A 25 1.93 -4.62 33.60
CA VAL A 25 1.84 -3.24 33.10
C VAL A 25 0.89 -3.28 31.91
N ALA A 26 -0.41 -3.17 32.20
CA ALA A 26 -1.44 -2.96 31.19
C ALA A 26 -1.29 -1.53 30.64
N SER A 27 -0.37 -1.35 29.71
CA SER A 27 -0.32 -0.16 28.85
C SER A 27 -1.10 -0.46 27.58
N VAL A 28 -1.97 0.49 27.22
CA VAL A 28 -2.96 0.43 26.15
C VAL A 28 -2.27 0.19 24.79
N THR A 29 -2.15 -1.08 24.39
CA THR A 29 -1.74 -1.45 23.03
C THR A 29 -2.99 -1.88 22.27
N LYS A 30 -3.43 -1.03 21.34
CA LYS A 30 -4.60 -1.25 20.48
C LYS A 30 -4.39 -2.54 19.68
N THR A 31 -5.38 -3.44 19.68
CA THR A 31 -5.30 -4.70 18.93
C THR A 31 -5.15 -4.44 17.43
N ILE A 32 -4.54 -5.36 16.70
CA ILE A 32 -4.31 -5.16 15.26
C ILE A 32 -5.62 -4.94 14.48
N SER A 33 -6.68 -5.64 14.87
CA SER A 33 -7.99 -5.46 14.24
C SER A 33 -8.50 -4.04 14.42
N SER A 34 -8.37 -3.45 15.62
CA SER A 34 -8.83 -2.09 15.87
C SER A 34 -7.99 -1.04 15.13
N ARG A 35 -6.68 -1.26 14.97
CA ARG A 35 -5.81 -0.39 14.14
C ARG A 35 -6.13 -0.50 12.64
N TYR A 36 -6.49 -1.69 12.18
CA TYR A 36 -6.91 -1.90 10.80
C TYR A 36 -8.23 -1.19 10.49
N GLU A 37 -9.24 -1.32 11.35
CA GLU A 37 -10.51 -0.60 11.15
C GLU A 37 -10.32 0.93 11.14
N GLU A 38 -9.44 1.45 11.98
CA GLU A 38 -9.08 2.87 11.99
C GLU A 38 -8.42 3.33 10.68
N ALA A 39 -7.48 2.52 10.16
CA ALA A 39 -6.84 2.80 8.87
C ALA A 39 -7.86 2.79 7.72
N ILE A 40 -8.79 1.83 7.70
CA ILE A 40 -9.85 1.75 6.68
C ILE A 40 -10.82 2.93 6.79
N SER A 41 -11.24 3.29 8.00
CA SER A 41 -12.10 4.45 8.25
C SER A 41 -11.46 5.73 7.71
N THR A 42 -10.18 5.95 8.04
CA THR A 42 -9.41 7.10 7.56
C THR A 42 -9.28 7.08 6.04
N LEU A 43 -8.93 5.94 5.44
CA LEU A 43 -8.82 5.79 3.99
C LEU A 43 -10.14 6.13 3.26
N ASN A 44 -11.28 5.71 3.81
CA ASN A 44 -12.59 5.97 3.22
C ASN A 44 -12.97 7.46 3.35
N ALA A 45 -12.60 8.13 4.44
CA ALA A 45 -12.82 9.56 4.61
C ALA A 45 -12.05 10.42 3.58
N LEU A 46 -10.92 9.91 3.07
CA LEU A 46 -10.13 10.57 2.02
C LEU A 46 -10.73 10.43 0.62
N GLN A 47 -11.65 9.49 0.40
CA GLN A 47 -12.31 9.32 -0.90
C GLN A 47 -13.32 10.44 -1.07
N THR A 48 -12.90 11.52 -1.74
CA THR A 48 -13.79 12.64 -2.09
C THR A 48 -14.99 12.08 -2.86
N ASN A 49 -16.21 12.42 -2.39
CA ASN A 49 -17.47 11.96 -2.98
C ASN A 49 -17.39 12.02 -4.52
N GLN A 50 -17.77 10.92 -5.18
CA GLN A 50 -17.77 10.74 -6.64
C GLN A 50 -18.50 11.85 -7.44
N SER A 51 -19.13 12.82 -6.76
CA SER A 51 -19.87 13.95 -7.31
C SER A 51 -19.01 15.05 -7.95
N SER A 52 -17.68 15.11 -7.76
CA SER A 52 -16.83 16.14 -8.38
C SER A 52 -16.20 15.75 -9.74
N LEU A 53 -16.55 14.59 -10.30
CA LEU A 53 -15.82 13.93 -11.41
C LEU A 53 -16.16 14.40 -12.84
N ARG A 54 -16.62 15.64 -13.05
CA ARG A 54 -16.94 16.15 -14.41
C ARG A 54 -16.32 17.50 -14.74
N SER A 55 -15.00 17.64 -14.58
CA SER A 55 -14.27 18.71 -15.27
C SER A 55 -12.93 18.22 -15.82
N THR A 56 -12.74 18.46 -17.12
CA THR A 56 -11.59 18.04 -17.94
C THR A 56 -10.22 18.54 -17.41
N ASP A 57 -10.24 19.55 -16.53
CA ASP A 57 -9.09 20.19 -15.88
C ASP A 57 -8.48 19.38 -14.71
N GLN A 58 -9.19 18.38 -14.17
CA GLN A 58 -8.68 17.62 -13.01
C GLN A 58 -7.59 16.59 -13.33
N ARG A 59 -7.47 16.13 -14.59
CA ARG A 59 -6.46 15.11 -14.93
C ARG A 59 -5.02 15.62 -14.78
N GLY A 60 -4.76 16.87 -15.17
CA GLY A 60 -3.45 17.51 -14.99
C GLY A 60 -3.11 17.71 -13.51
N LYS A 61 -4.10 18.15 -12.72
CA LYS A 61 -3.98 18.30 -11.26
C LYS A 61 -3.71 16.96 -10.56
N SER A 62 -4.31 15.87 -11.03
CA SER A 62 -4.15 14.54 -10.45
C SER A 62 -2.72 13.99 -10.62
N ILE A 63 -2.11 14.14 -11.80
CA ILE A 63 -0.72 13.69 -12.02
C ILE A 63 0.25 14.54 -11.18
N HIS A 64 0.05 15.86 -11.15
CA HIS A 64 0.88 16.75 -10.33
C HIS A 64 0.85 16.35 -8.84
N ASN A 65 -0.33 16.04 -8.30
CA ASN A 65 -0.46 15.58 -6.92
C ASN A 65 0.25 14.24 -6.69
N ILE A 66 0.16 13.28 -7.63
CA ILE A 66 0.88 12.01 -7.52
C ILE A 66 2.39 12.23 -7.48
N LEU A 67 2.93 13.06 -8.36
CA LEU A 67 4.37 13.38 -8.38
C LEU A 67 4.82 14.02 -7.06
N ARG A 68 4.01 14.94 -6.51
CA ARG A 68 4.25 15.55 -5.20
C ARG A 68 4.21 14.54 -4.05
N TYR A 69 3.27 13.60 -4.08
CA TYR A 69 3.21 12.54 -3.06
C TYR A 69 4.40 11.60 -3.16
N LEU A 70 4.84 11.24 -4.38
CA LEU A 70 6.05 10.45 -4.59
C LEU A 70 7.29 11.16 -4.04
N SER A 71 7.40 12.49 -4.22
CA SER A 71 8.51 13.25 -3.65
C SER A 71 8.51 13.24 -2.12
N PHE A 72 7.35 13.37 -1.48
CA PHE A 72 7.25 13.27 -0.01
C PHE A 72 7.66 11.87 0.49
N LEU A 73 7.27 10.82 -0.22
CA LEU A 73 7.65 9.44 0.10
C LEU A 73 9.11 9.10 -0.25
N ASN A 74 9.87 10.05 -0.79
CA ASN A 74 11.23 9.86 -1.29
C ASN A 74 11.30 8.69 -2.31
N VAL A 75 10.27 8.55 -3.14
CA VAL A 75 10.22 7.59 -4.24
C VAL A 75 10.58 8.32 -5.52
N GLN A 76 11.70 7.93 -6.12
CA GLN A 76 12.17 8.51 -7.36
C GLN A 76 11.55 7.79 -8.57
N LEU A 77 11.33 8.52 -9.67
CA LEU A 77 10.70 7.97 -10.87
C LEU A 77 11.52 6.82 -11.48
N ASP A 78 12.85 6.87 -11.38
CA ASP A 78 13.74 5.80 -11.87
C ASP A 78 13.52 4.46 -11.13
N GLN A 79 13.06 4.50 -9.87
CA GLN A 79 12.72 3.30 -9.12
C GLN A 79 11.44 2.65 -9.64
N ILE A 80 10.50 3.47 -10.11
CA ILE A 80 9.24 3.02 -10.72
C ILE A 80 9.51 2.45 -12.11
N ASP A 81 10.36 3.12 -12.90
CA ASP A 81 10.71 2.70 -14.27
C ASP A 81 11.45 1.35 -14.33
N LYS A 82 12.09 0.94 -13.23
CA LYS A 82 12.73 -0.38 -13.10
C LYS A 82 11.72 -1.53 -12.92
N LEU A 83 10.45 -1.22 -12.67
CA LEU A 83 9.40 -2.23 -12.49
C LEU A 83 8.89 -2.74 -13.85
N ASN A 84 8.75 -4.05 -13.98
CA ASN A 84 8.08 -4.66 -15.13
C ASN A 84 6.56 -4.57 -14.95
N ILE A 85 5.93 -3.55 -15.54
CA ILE A 85 4.50 -3.25 -15.35
C ILE A 85 3.69 -3.69 -16.57
N ILE A 86 2.65 -4.49 -16.32
CA ILE A 86 1.58 -4.74 -17.30
C ILE A 86 0.41 -3.83 -16.92
N HIS A 87 0.15 -2.81 -17.74
CA HIS A 87 -0.98 -1.90 -17.54
C HIS A 87 -2.16 -2.32 -18.43
N VAL A 88 -3.30 -2.63 -17.82
CA VAL A 88 -4.51 -3.07 -18.53
C VAL A 88 -5.61 -2.01 -18.41
N ALA A 89 -5.94 -1.39 -19.54
CA ALA A 89 -7.04 -0.44 -19.67
C ALA A 89 -8.22 -1.04 -20.46
N GLY A 90 -9.43 -0.47 -20.31
CA GLY A 90 -10.62 -0.90 -21.04
C GLY A 90 -11.91 -0.84 -20.19
N THR A 91 -13.07 -1.04 -20.81
CA THR A 91 -14.36 -0.93 -20.11
C THR A 91 -14.72 -2.21 -19.35
N LYS A 92 -14.42 -3.38 -19.91
CA LYS A 92 -14.74 -4.70 -19.35
C LYS A 92 -13.50 -5.61 -19.34
N GLY A 93 -13.53 -6.68 -18.55
CA GLY A 93 -12.50 -7.73 -18.57
C GLY A 93 -11.18 -7.41 -17.87
N LYS A 94 -10.86 -6.14 -17.57
CA LYS A 94 -9.58 -5.73 -16.93
C LYS A 94 -9.16 -6.60 -15.73
N GLY A 95 -10.07 -6.76 -14.76
CA GLY A 95 -9.79 -7.53 -13.54
C GLY A 95 -9.46 -8.99 -13.86
N SER A 96 -10.25 -9.63 -14.73
CA SER A 96 -10.04 -11.01 -15.17
C SER A 96 -8.74 -11.16 -15.96
N THR A 97 -8.45 -10.24 -16.89
CA THR A 97 -7.21 -10.23 -17.67
C THR A 97 -5.99 -10.09 -16.77
N CYS A 98 -6.00 -9.14 -15.83
CA CYS A 98 -4.91 -8.98 -14.86
C CYS A 98 -4.73 -10.22 -13.99
N ALA A 99 -5.83 -10.85 -13.55
CA ALA A 99 -5.78 -12.04 -12.71
C ALA A 99 -5.21 -13.26 -13.47
N PHE A 100 -5.57 -13.42 -14.75
CA PHE A 100 -4.99 -14.46 -15.59
C PHE A 100 -3.50 -14.21 -15.87
N ALA A 101 -3.13 -12.98 -16.20
CA ALA A 101 -1.72 -12.63 -16.42
C ALA A 101 -0.87 -12.86 -15.15
N GLU A 102 -1.36 -12.43 -13.99
CA GLU A 102 -0.71 -12.68 -12.69
C GLU A 102 -0.53 -14.18 -12.43
N SER A 103 -1.59 -14.96 -12.59
CA SER A 103 -1.58 -16.40 -12.31
C SER A 103 -0.59 -17.14 -13.21
N ILE A 104 -0.59 -16.83 -14.51
CA ILE A 104 0.35 -17.40 -15.48
C ILE A 104 1.78 -17.04 -15.07
N LEU A 105 2.10 -15.75 -14.88
CA LEU A 105 3.45 -15.33 -14.52
C LEU A 105 3.94 -15.97 -13.22
N ARG A 106 3.07 -16.07 -12.22
CA ARG A 106 3.41 -16.73 -10.96
C ARG A 106 3.68 -18.22 -11.14
N GLN A 107 2.91 -18.92 -12.00
CA GLN A 107 3.18 -20.33 -12.33
C GLN A 107 4.54 -20.53 -13.00
N TYR A 108 5.02 -19.55 -13.77
CA TYR A 108 6.37 -19.55 -14.34
C TYR A 108 7.47 -19.11 -13.35
N GLY A 109 7.15 -18.97 -12.06
CA GLY A 109 8.12 -18.67 -11.00
C GLY A 109 8.47 -17.20 -10.85
N TYR A 110 7.76 -16.29 -11.52
CA TYR A 110 7.96 -14.85 -11.33
C TYR A 110 7.35 -14.39 -10.01
N LYS A 111 8.03 -13.46 -9.32
CA LYS A 111 7.43 -12.71 -8.21
C LYS A 111 6.44 -11.71 -8.81
N THR A 112 5.17 -11.81 -8.42
CA THR A 112 4.08 -11.03 -8.99
C THR A 112 3.50 -10.06 -7.97
N GLY A 113 3.11 -8.88 -8.46
CA GLY A 113 2.23 -7.95 -7.76
C GLY A 113 0.96 -7.79 -8.59
N PHE A 114 -0.18 -7.62 -7.91
CA PHE A 114 -1.47 -7.42 -8.54
C PHE A 114 -2.19 -6.27 -7.86
N PHE A 115 -2.64 -5.32 -8.67
CA PHE A 115 -3.43 -4.18 -8.25
C PHE A 115 -4.74 -4.11 -9.03
N SER A 116 -5.87 -4.02 -8.33
CA SER A 116 -7.19 -3.87 -8.97
C SER A 116 -8.17 -3.04 -8.15
N SER A 117 -9.16 -2.45 -8.81
CA SER A 117 -10.28 -1.76 -8.17
C SER A 117 -11.57 -1.94 -8.99
N PRO A 118 -12.77 -1.95 -8.35
CA PRO A 118 -13.01 -1.90 -6.89
C PRO A 118 -12.67 -3.24 -6.19
N HIS A 119 -12.85 -3.30 -4.87
CA HIS A 119 -12.85 -4.56 -4.10
C HIS A 119 -14.30 -5.01 -3.84
N LEU A 120 -14.51 -6.29 -3.49
CA LEU A 120 -15.86 -6.81 -3.19
C LEU A 120 -16.18 -6.82 -1.69
N ILE A 121 -15.25 -7.28 -0.85
CA ILE A 121 -15.45 -7.45 0.60
C ILE A 121 -14.52 -6.53 1.38
N GLU A 122 -13.23 -6.52 1.06
CA GLU A 122 -12.23 -5.76 1.81
C GLU A 122 -11.18 -5.04 0.95
N ALA A 123 -10.69 -3.89 1.45
CA ALA A 123 -9.72 -3.07 0.72
C ALA A 123 -8.42 -3.80 0.35
N ARG A 124 -8.02 -4.80 1.14
CA ARG A 124 -6.82 -5.61 0.89
C ARG A 124 -6.90 -6.42 -0.40
N GLU A 125 -8.11 -6.74 -0.90
CA GLU A 125 -8.29 -7.41 -2.20
C GLU A 125 -7.67 -6.63 -3.36
N ARG A 126 -7.54 -5.31 -3.20
CA ARG A 126 -6.94 -4.44 -4.21
C ARG A 126 -5.44 -4.67 -4.37
N ILE A 127 -4.77 -5.29 -3.41
CA ILE A 127 -3.30 -5.45 -3.39
C ILE A 127 -2.97 -6.90 -3.05
N ARG A 128 -2.45 -7.64 -4.04
CA ARG A 128 -1.96 -9.01 -3.85
C ARG A 128 -0.49 -9.13 -4.24
N ILE A 129 0.27 -9.88 -3.45
CA ILE A 129 1.67 -10.20 -3.72
C ILE A 129 1.79 -11.71 -3.78
N ASN A 130 2.28 -12.24 -4.90
CA ASN A 130 2.38 -13.67 -5.17
C ASN A 130 1.04 -14.41 -4.98
N GLY A 131 -0.07 -13.83 -5.46
CA GLY A 131 -1.42 -14.39 -5.32
C GLY A 131 -2.09 -14.17 -3.96
N GLU A 132 -1.34 -13.77 -2.93
CA GLU A 132 -1.84 -13.61 -1.56
C GLU A 132 -2.25 -12.17 -1.25
N LEU A 133 -3.31 -12.00 -0.48
CA LEU A 133 -3.74 -10.71 0.05
C LEU A 133 -2.67 -10.13 1.00
N LEU A 134 -2.51 -8.81 0.97
CA LEU A 134 -1.68 -8.13 1.97
C LEU A 134 -2.23 -8.41 3.38
N SER A 135 -1.38 -8.73 4.36
CA SER A 135 -1.84 -8.96 5.75
C SER A 135 -2.37 -7.65 6.37
N LYS A 136 -3.22 -7.75 7.40
CA LYS A 136 -3.76 -6.56 8.09
C LYS A 136 -2.63 -5.72 8.71
N GLU A 137 -1.62 -6.39 9.26
CA GLU A 137 -0.42 -5.78 9.85
C GLU A 137 0.31 -4.93 8.82
N LYS A 138 0.68 -5.54 7.68
CA LYS A 138 1.39 -4.83 6.61
C LYS A 138 0.56 -3.71 6.02
N PHE A 139 -0.75 -3.92 5.87
CA PHE A 139 -1.65 -2.88 5.38
C PHE A 139 -1.63 -1.66 6.32
N VAL A 140 -1.79 -1.88 7.62
CA VAL A 140 -1.76 -0.81 8.63
C VAL A 140 -0.42 -0.08 8.61
N ASP A 141 0.69 -0.81 8.60
CA ASP A 141 2.03 -0.22 8.63
C ASP A 141 2.28 0.65 7.39
N TYR A 142 2.01 0.12 6.19
CA TYR A 142 2.20 0.88 4.96
C TYR A 142 1.20 2.03 4.81
N PHE A 143 -0.05 1.86 5.26
CA PHE A 143 -1.04 2.93 5.22
C PHE A 143 -0.58 4.12 6.06
N TRP A 144 -0.24 3.91 7.33
CA TRP A 144 0.18 5.02 8.21
C TRP A 144 1.53 5.62 7.81
N GLN A 145 2.46 4.80 7.31
CA GLN A 145 3.71 5.29 6.74
C GLN A 145 3.44 6.28 5.60
N CYS A 146 2.59 5.91 4.65
CA CYS A 146 2.27 6.78 3.52
C CYS A 146 1.41 7.97 3.94
N TYR A 147 0.38 7.74 4.74
CA TYR A 147 -0.56 8.77 5.17
C TYR A 147 0.13 9.89 5.93
N ASN A 148 0.93 9.57 6.96
CA ASN A 148 1.57 10.59 7.79
C ASN A 148 2.53 11.45 6.95
N VAL A 149 3.39 10.81 6.15
CA VAL A 149 4.37 11.53 5.31
C VAL A 149 3.68 12.43 4.29
N ILE A 150 2.61 11.95 3.63
CA ILE A 150 1.87 12.75 2.66
C ILE A 150 1.10 13.87 3.35
N HIS A 151 0.42 13.57 4.45
CA HIS A 151 -0.37 14.54 5.21
C HIS A 151 0.49 15.69 5.72
N ASP A 152 1.61 15.36 6.38
CA ASP A 152 2.55 16.36 6.91
C ASP A 152 3.20 17.15 5.76
N GLY A 153 3.57 16.46 4.67
CA GLY A 153 4.10 17.10 3.47
C GLY A 153 3.14 18.11 2.86
N VAL A 154 1.84 17.77 2.79
CA VAL A 154 0.79 18.67 2.28
C VAL A 154 0.57 19.87 3.20
N GLN A 155 0.47 19.66 4.53
CA GLN A 155 0.25 20.76 5.48
C GLN A 155 1.40 21.78 5.46
N ASN A 156 2.65 21.30 5.51
CA ASN A 156 3.83 22.17 5.55
C ASN A 156 4.04 23.00 4.27
N SER A 157 3.37 22.65 3.17
CA SER A 157 3.51 23.34 1.87
C SER A 157 2.24 24.10 1.48
N THR A 158 1.26 24.18 2.37
CA THR A 158 0.15 25.15 2.31
C THR A 158 0.40 26.39 3.18
N ASP A 159 1.42 26.34 4.05
CA ASP A 159 1.80 27.43 4.97
C ASP A 159 2.95 28.32 4.44
N GLU A 160 3.40 28.12 3.19
CA GLU A 160 4.29 28.98 2.40
C GLU A 160 3.56 29.60 1.21
#